data_AF-A0A9X2FWY1-F1
#
_entry.id   AF-A0A9X2FWY1-F1
#
_cell.length_a   1.000
_cell.length_b   1.000
_cell.length_c   1.000
_cell.angle_alpha   90.00
_cell.angle_beta   90.00
_cell.angle_gamma   90.00
#
_symmetry.space_group_name_H-M   'P 1'
#
loop_
_entity.id
_entity.type
_entity.pdbx_description
1 polymer ?
#
loop_
_entity_poly.entity_id
_entity_poly.type
_entity_poly.pdbx_seq_one_letter_code
_entity_poly.pdbx_strand_id
1 'polypeptide(L)'
;MLSVRSIRGDNPLTVEVDGRFAGEASDFLLRMGRKDGWLHCWASLILPSDVREFDKLKHNFERIREEFGSYYAYVSPEQSYQLINRIQAVEPSTTSKAVTYYRGGYYGHSVFHKAEQYSYQREFRILLGECDSSELTHRCFNIPGGLRDIVQDCPEIKITADTERSSKPLEFFVKPPG
;
A
#
# COMPACT_ATOMS: atom_id res chain seq x y z
N MET A 1 -21.87 -3.21 14.42
CA MET A 1 -22.59 -4.05 15.40
C MET A 1 -23.01 -3.14 16.54
N LEU A 2 -24.31 -3.03 16.85
CA LEU A 2 -24.76 -2.18 17.96
C LEU A 2 -24.43 -2.87 19.30
N SER A 3 -23.87 -2.13 20.25
CA SER A 3 -23.53 -2.66 21.58
C SER A 3 -24.79 -3.06 22.35
N VAL A 4 -24.78 -4.22 23.02
CA VAL A 4 -25.89 -4.67 23.89
C VAL A 4 -26.24 -3.62 24.95
N ARG A 5 -25.26 -2.82 25.41
CA ARG A 5 -25.45 -1.71 26.35
C ARG A 5 -26.27 -0.56 25.75
N SER A 6 -26.03 -0.25 24.47
CA SER A 6 -26.76 0.80 23.76
C SER A 6 -28.26 0.44 23.60
N ILE A 7 -28.57 -0.85 23.42
CA ILE A 7 -29.94 -1.36 23.35
C ILE A 7 -30.64 -1.29 24.72
N ARG A 8 -29.89 -1.44 25.80
CA ARG A 8 -30.39 -1.41 27.18
C ARG A 8 -30.47 -0.01 27.79
N GLY A 9 -29.92 1.01 27.13
CA GLY A 9 -29.81 2.36 27.69
C GLY A 9 -28.83 2.47 28.86
N ASP A 10 -27.87 1.54 28.97
CA ASP A 10 -26.85 1.61 30.02
C ASP A 10 -25.89 2.79 29.74
N ASN A 11 -25.31 3.36 30.81
CA ASN A 11 -24.23 4.34 30.69
C ASN A 11 -23.04 3.76 29.88
N PRO A 12 -22.33 4.60 29.11
CA PRO A 12 -21.15 4.18 28.36
C PRO A 12 -20.09 3.61 29.29
N LEU A 13 -19.30 2.65 28.78
CA LEU A 13 -18.13 2.18 29.51
C LEU A 13 -17.13 3.33 29.59
N THR A 14 -16.51 3.52 30.74
CA THR A 14 -15.41 4.45 30.91
C THR A 14 -14.12 3.68 31.09
N VAL A 15 -13.02 4.16 30.49
CA VAL A 15 -11.70 3.59 30.66
C VAL A 15 -10.84 4.55 31.45
N GLU A 16 -10.06 3.99 32.36
CA GLU A 16 -9.08 4.72 33.17
C GLU A 16 -7.71 4.08 32.95
N VAL A 17 -6.70 4.90 32.66
CA VAL A 17 -5.31 4.47 32.46
C VAL A 17 -4.45 5.21 33.47
N ASP A 18 -3.75 4.47 34.34
CA ASP A 18 -2.93 5.02 35.43
C ASP A 18 -3.69 6.03 36.33
N GLY A 19 -4.95 5.72 36.67
CA GLY A 19 -5.78 6.57 37.52
C GLY A 19 -6.25 7.86 36.85
N ARG A 20 -6.21 7.93 35.50
CA ARG A 20 -6.71 9.06 34.72
C ARG A 20 -7.77 8.60 33.75
N PHE A 21 -8.87 9.33 33.70
CA PHE A 21 -9.94 9.09 32.74
C PHE A 21 -9.39 9.20 31.30
N ALA A 22 -9.49 8.10 30.55
CA ALA A 22 -9.00 7.96 29.19
C ALA A 22 -10.12 8.04 28.13
N GLY A 23 -11.39 8.06 28.55
CA GLY A 23 -12.54 8.28 27.68
C GLY A 23 -13.69 7.29 27.90
N GLU A 24 -14.80 7.56 27.22
CA GLU A 24 -15.89 6.61 27.07
C GLU A 24 -15.53 5.59 25.98
N ALA A 25 -15.42 4.32 26.33
CA ALA A 25 -14.98 3.27 25.43
C ALA A 25 -16.14 2.68 24.63
N SER A 26 -16.14 2.96 23.32
CA SER A 26 -16.70 2.04 22.33
C SER A 26 -15.63 1.13 21.74
N ASP A 27 -14.40 1.65 21.55
CA ASP A 27 -13.27 0.93 20.93
C ASP A 27 -11.94 1.46 21.49
N PHE A 28 -11.06 0.56 21.97
CA PHE A 28 -9.70 0.90 22.39
C PHE A 28 -8.69 -0.02 21.71
N LEU A 29 -7.51 0.52 21.39
CA LEU A 29 -6.42 -0.25 20.80
C LEU A 29 -5.39 -0.59 21.89
N LEU A 30 -5.28 -1.87 22.21
CA LEU A 30 -4.22 -2.39 23.08
C LEU A 30 -3.20 -3.16 22.23
N ARG A 31 -1.94 -2.72 22.27
CA ARG A 31 -0.83 -3.41 21.59
C ARG A 31 0.04 -4.10 22.64
N MET A 32 0.13 -5.43 22.56
CA MET A 32 0.94 -6.25 23.47
C MET A 32 2.02 -7.00 22.69
N GLY A 33 3.29 -6.81 23.03
CA GLY A 33 4.39 -7.75 22.73
C GLY A 33 4.67 -8.11 21.28
N ARG A 34 4.10 -7.41 20.29
CA ARG A 34 4.38 -7.63 18.86
C ARG A 34 5.42 -6.65 18.35
N LYS A 35 6.51 -7.19 17.81
CA LYS A 35 7.46 -6.44 16.99
C LYS A 35 6.80 -6.01 15.67
N ASP A 36 7.19 -4.85 15.16
CA ASP A 36 6.82 -4.40 13.81
C ASP A 36 7.72 -5.05 12.76
N GLY A 37 7.58 -4.66 11.50
CA GLY A 37 8.52 -5.01 10.44
C GLY A 37 8.77 -3.80 9.55
N TRP A 38 9.87 -3.84 8.80
CA TRP A 38 10.16 -2.79 7.82
C TRP A 38 9.22 -2.92 6.63
N LEU A 39 8.64 -1.80 6.21
CA LEU A 39 7.68 -1.76 5.12
C LEU A 39 8.32 -1.20 3.85
N HIS A 40 8.18 -1.93 2.75
CA HIS A 40 8.57 -1.49 1.42
C HIS A 40 7.35 -1.54 0.48
N CYS A 41 7.02 -0.43 -0.16
CA CYS A 41 5.79 -0.28 -0.95
C CYS A 41 6.09 -0.13 -2.44
N TRP A 42 5.26 -0.77 -3.26
CA TRP A 42 5.22 -0.65 -4.71
C TRP A 42 3.83 -0.23 -5.16
N ALA A 43 3.70 0.48 -6.28
CA ALA A 43 2.40 0.72 -6.91
C ALA A 43 2.11 -0.41 -7.90
N SER A 44 0.98 -1.11 -7.74
CA SER A 44 0.57 -2.14 -8.68
C SER A 44 -0.16 -1.52 -9.88
N LEU A 45 0.39 -1.75 -11.07
CA LEU A 45 -0.22 -1.34 -12.33
C LEU A 45 -1.25 -2.39 -12.78
N ILE A 46 -2.53 -2.13 -12.49
CA ILE A 46 -3.65 -2.92 -13.02
C ILE A 46 -4.16 -2.23 -14.28
N LEU A 47 -4.08 -2.93 -15.42
CA LEU A 47 -4.53 -2.42 -16.71
C LEU A 47 -6.03 -2.10 -16.69
N PRO A 48 -6.44 -0.96 -17.26
CA PRO A 48 -7.83 -0.53 -17.24
C PRO A 48 -8.69 -1.41 -18.16
N SER A 49 -9.89 -1.76 -17.70
CA SER A 49 -10.85 -2.57 -18.48
C SER A 49 -11.79 -1.72 -19.34
N ASP A 50 -11.91 -0.42 -19.07
CA ASP A 50 -12.71 0.52 -19.84
C ASP A 50 -12.10 1.94 -19.83
N VAL A 51 -12.71 2.84 -20.62
CA VAL A 51 -12.26 4.24 -20.75
C VAL A 51 -12.26 4.99 -19.41
N ARG A 52 -13.24 4.73 -18.53
CA ARG A 52 -13.32 5.41 -17.23
C ARG A 52 -12.19 4.94 -16.31
N GLU A 53 -11.88 3.65 -16.32
CA GLU A 53 -10.73 3.12 -15.60
C GLU A 53 -9.40 3.62 -16.18
N PHE A 54 -9.33 3.86 -17.50
CA PHE A 54 -8.16 4.47 -18.14
C PHE A 54 -7.93 5.91 -17.65
N ASP A 55 -8.99 6.73 -17.63
CA ASP A 55 -8.92 8.11 -17.13
C ASP A 55 -8.56 8.16 -15.64
N LYS A 56 -9.14 7.26 -14.83
CA LYS A 56 -8.76 7.11 -13.41
C LYS A 56 -7.31 6.72 -13.25
N LEU A 57 -6.80 5.79 -14.07
CA LEU A 57 -5.41 5.36 -14.00
C LEU A 57 -4.46 6.53 -14.28
N LYS A 58 -4.74 7.31 -15.32
CA LYS A 58 -3.99 8.53 -15.65
C LYS A 58 -3.97 9.50 -14.47
N HIS A 59 -5.15 9.82 -13.92
CA HIS A 59 -5.26 10.73 -12.77
C HIS A 59 -4.51 10.22 -11.53
N ASN A 60 -4.57 8.91 -11.27
CA ASN A 60 -3.84 8.31 -10.15
C ASN A 60 -2.32 8.47 -10.31
N PHE A 61 -1.78 8.26 -11.52
CA PHE A 61 -0.35 8.45 -11.77
C PHE A 61 0.09 9.90 -11.67
N GLU A 62 -0.73 10.84 -12.18
CA GLU A 62 -0.47 12.28 -12.02
C GLU A 62 -0.35 12.63 -10.53
N ARG A 63 -1.31 12.18 -9.71
CA ARG A 63 -1.29 12.40 -8.27
C ARG A 63 -0.12 11.72 -7.56
N ILE A 64 0.22 10.48 -7.92
CA ILE A 64 1.41 9.79 -7.36
C ILE A 64 2.67 10.61 -7.65
N ARG A 65 2.83 11.12 -8.88
CA ARG A 65 4.00 11.94 -9.25
C ARG A 65 4.07 13.24 -8.47
N GLU A 66 2.94 13.89 -8.25
CA GLU A 66 2.85 15.13 -7.47
C GLU A 66 3.24 14.92 -6.00
N GLU A 67 2.82 13.81 -5.40
CA GLU A 67 3.02 13.55 -3.96
C GLU A 67 4.36 12.86 -3.64
N PHE A 68 4.86 11.98 -4.52
CA PHE A 68 6.04 11.14 -4.27
C PHE A 68 7.23 11.44 -5.19
N GLY A 69 7.05 12.32 -6.18
CA GLY A 69 8.07 12.69 -7.15
C GLY A 69 8.05 11.85 -8.42
N SER A 70 8.96 12.18 -9.34
CA SER A 70 9.01 11.63 -10.70
C SER A 70 9.94 10.44 -10.88
N TYR A 71 10.75 10.10 -9.88
CA TYR A 71 11.61 8.92 -9.93
C TYR A 71 10.84 7.66 -9.58
N TYR A 72 11.04 6.60 -10.34
CA TYR A 72 10.39 5.31 -10.11
C TYR A 72 11.27 4.16 -10.61
N ALA A 73 10.95 2.98 -10.11
CA ALA A 73 11.48 1.72 -10.58
C ALA A 73 10.32 0.90 -11.15
N TYR A 74 10.60 0.09 -12.16
CA TYR A 74 9.63 -0.78 -12.81
C TYR A 74 10.11 -2.22 -12.79
N VAL A 75 9.18 -3.12 -12.49
CA VAL A 75 9.37 -4.57 -12.60
C VAL A 75 8.22 -5.11 -13.43
N SER A 76 8.53 -5.92 -14.43
CA SER A 76 7.48 -6.50 -15.28
C SER A 76 6.64 -7.51 -14.50
N PRO A 77 5.37 -7.74 -14.89
CA PRO A 77 4.53 -8.77 -14.26
C PRO A 77 5.22 -10.14 -14.22
N GLU A 78 5.92 -10.50 -15.30
CA GLU A 78 6.66 -11.76 -15.45
C GLU A 78 7.91 -11.85 -14.55
N GLN A 79 8.40 -10.72 -14.03
CA GLN A 79 9.58 -10.68 -13.15
C GLN A 79 9.20 -10.39 -11.69
N SER A 80 7.96 -9.97 -11.43
CA SER A 80 7.49 -9.62 -10.09
C SER A 80 7.67 -10.75 -9.07
N TYR A 81 7.43 -12.01 -9.46
CA TYR A 81 7.66 -13.15 -8.59
C TYR A 81 9.16 -13.33 -8.26
N GLN A 82 10.06 -13.03 -9.21
CA GLN A 82 11.50 -13.14 -8.98
C GLN A 82 11.98 -12.11 -7.97
N LEU A 83 11.43 -10.89 -8.01
CA LEU A 83 11.70 -9.86 -7.01
C LEU A 83 11.38 -10.38 -5.61
N ILE A 84 10.16 -10.89 -5.41
CA ILE A 84 9.71 -11.40 -4.10
C ILE A 84 10.55 -12.60 -3.66
N ASN A 85 10.84 -13.54 -4.55
CA ASN A 85 11.65 -14.71 -4.24
C ASN A 85 13.08 -14.32 -3.81
N ARG A 86 13.71 -13.35 -4.47
CA ARG A 86 15.06 -12.88 -4.10
C ARG A 86 15.07 -12.16 -2.76
N ILE A 87 14.03 -11.40 -2.45
CA ILE A 87 13.84 -10.78 -1.14
C ILE A 87 13.64 -11.87 -0.06
N GLN A 88 12.76 -12.85 -0.31
CA GLN A 88 12.50 -13.95 0.62
C GLN A 88 13.72 -14.85 0.85
N ALA A 89 14.62 -14.98 -0.13
CA ALA A 89 15.86 -15.72 0.04
C ALA A 89 16.81 -15.08 1.07
N VAL A 90 16.76 -13.75 1.25
CA VAL A 90 17.59 -13.03 2.24
C VAL A 90 16.83 -12.71 3.54
N GLU A 91 15.50 -12.63 3.48
CA GLU A 91 14.64 -12.40 4.64
C GLU A 91 13.43 -13.35 4.57
N PRO A 92 13.57 -14.61 5.06
CA PRO A 92 12.54 -15.64 4.93
C PRO A 92 11.21 -15.30 5.61
N SER A 93 11.21 -14.37 6.57
CA SER A 93 9.99 -13.90 7.25
C SER A 93 9.14 -12.94 6.39
N THR A 94 9.61 -12.60 5.19
CA THR A 94 8.95 -11.62 4.31
C THR A 94 7.52 -12.05 3.97
N THR A 95 6.58 -11.14 4.18
CA THR A 95 5.20 -11.25 3.72
C THR A 95 4.89 -10.13 2.75
N SER A 96 4.05 -10.40 1.74
CA SER A 96 3.66 -9.37 0.79
C SER A 96 2.23 -9.54 0.30
N LYS A 97 1.56 -8.41 0.07
CA LYS A 97 0.17 -8.38 -0.38
C LYS A 97 -0.22 -7.01 -0.95
N ALA A 98 -1.16 -7.01 -1.88
CA ALA A 98 -1.93 -5.81 -2.23
C ALA A 98 -2.71 -5.27 -1.02
N VAL A 99 -2.74 -3.94 -0.89
CA VAL A 99 -3.46 -3.24 0.17
C VAL A 99 -4.96 -3.28 -0.10
N THR A 100 -5.74 -3.54 0.95
CA THR A 100 -7.20 -3.40 0.92
C THR A 100 -7.60 -2.02 1.41
N TYR A 101 -8.54 -1.39 0.69
CA TYR A 101 -9.00 -0.04 0.96
C TYR A 101 -10.43 -0.03 1.52
N TYR A 102 -10.70 0.83 2.51
CA TYR A 102 -11.99 0.90 3.20
C TYR A 102 -12.53 2.33 3.31
N ARG A 103 -13.86 2.44 3.19
CA ARG A 103 -14.63 3.69 3.38
C ARG A 103 -15.15 3.77 4.82
N GLY A 104 -14.87 4.87 5.51
CA GLY A 104 -15.30 5.09 6.91
C GLY A 104 -14.23 4.70 7.94
N GLY A 105 -14.22 5.43 9.06
CA GLY A 105 -13.16 5.36 10.06
C GLY A 105 -13.33 4.21 11.03
N TYR A 106 -12.75 3.05 10.70
CA TYR A 106 -12.21 2.09 11.66
C TYR A 106 -11.04 1.39 10.96
N TYR A 107 -9.85 1.94 11.16
CA TYR A 107 -8.63 1.49 10.49
C TYR A 107 -8.40 0.00 10.79
N GLY A 108 -8.49 -0.82 9.74
CA GLY A 108 -8.27 -2.24 9.83
C GLY A 108 -6.89 -2.55 10.43
N HIS A 109 -6.86 -3.55 11.30
CA HIS A 109 -5.75 -3.92 12.18
C HIS A 109 -4.49 -4.49 11.49
N SER A 110 -4.24 -4.11 10.24
CA SER A 110 -3.19 -4.68 9.42
C SER A 110 -2.42 -3.60 8.68
N VAL A 111 -1.10 -3.80 8.60
CA VAL A 111 -0.22 -3.05 7.69
C VAL A 111 -0.61 -3.24 6.22
N PHE A 112 -1.60 -4.07 5.87
CA PHE A 112 -2.14 -4.21 4.52
C PHE A 112 -3.49 -3.50 4.32
N HIS A 113 -3.91 -2.64 5.25
CA HIS A 113 -5.13 -1.85 5.14
C HIS A 113 -4.83 -0.35 5.06
N LYS A 114 -5.63 0.39 4.28
CA LYS A 114 -5.51 1.84 4.14
C LYS A 114 -6.88 2.50 3.88
N ALA A 115 -7.01 3.78 4.19
CA ALA A 115 -8.24 4.52 3.88
C ALA A 115 -8.46 4.65 2.37
N GLU A 116 -9.73 4.59 1.94
CA GLU A 116 -10.14 4.65 0.53
C GLU A 116 -9.64 5.89 -0.22
N GLN A 117 -9.50 7.03 0.46
CA GLN A 117 -8.93 8.26 -0.13
C GLN A 117 -7.50 8.09 -0.65
N TYR A 118 -6.80 7.03 -0.22
CA TYR A 118 -5.45 6.66 -0.67
C TYR A 118 -5.42 5.52 -1.70
N SER A 119 -6.58 5.08 -2.20
CA SER A 119 -6.69 3.98 -3.18
C SER A 119 -5.99 4.26 -4.52
N TYR A 120 -5.79 5.53 -4.87
CA TYR A 120 -5.02 5.93 -6.06
C TYR A 120 -3.59 5.35 -6.06
N GLN A 121 -3.01 5.10 -4.88
CA GLN A 121 -1.64 4.59 -4.75
C GLN A 121 -1.50 3.12 -5.17
N ARG A 122 -2.60 2.34 -5.13
CA ARG A 122 -2.64 0.92 -5.53
C ARG A 122 -1.49 0.11 -4.91
N GLU A 123 -1.20 0.37 -3.64
CA GLU A 123 -0.04 -0.18 -2.94
C GLU A 123 -0.05 -1.71 -2.91
N PHE A 124 1.09 -2.28 -3.28
CA PHE A 124 1.54 -3.61 -2.95
C PHE A 124 2.63 -3.47 -1.89
N ARG A 125 2.40 -4.04 -0.71
CA ARG A 125 3.29 -3.90 0.44
C ARG A 125 4.10 -5.17 0.64
N ILE A 126 5.37 -4.99 0.94
CA ILE A 126 6.32 -6.02 1.34
C ILE A 126 6.73 -5.69 2.77
N LEU A 127 6.39 -6.56 3.72
CA LEU A 127 6.79 -6.46 5.12
C LEU A 127 7.98 -7.39 5.37
N LEU A 128 9.05 -6.83 5.92
CA LEU A 128 10.36 -7.46 6.03
C LEU A 128 10.76 -7.57 7.51
N GLY A 129 11.15 -8.76 7.96
CA GLY A 129 11.79 -8.96 9.25
C GLY A 129 10.96 -8.51 10.45
N GLU A 130 11.65 -8.31 11.57
CA GLU A 130 11.09 -7.78 12.80
C GLU A 130 11.90 -6.57 13.30
N CYS A 131 11.22 -5.49 13.70
CA CYS A 131 11.82 -4.31 14.29
C CYS A 131 11.09 -3.87 15.56
N ASP A 132 11.74 -3.01 16.36
CA ASP A 132 11.08 -2.34 17.47
C ASP A 132 10.04 -1.35 16.94
N SER A 133 8.95 -1.17 17.69
CA SER A 133 7.95 -0.13 17.39
C SER A 133 8.49 1.30 17.39
N SER A 134 9.63 1.55 18.07
CA SER A 134 10.32 2.83 18.05
C SER A 134 11.43 2.90 17.00
N GLU A 135 11.56 1.91 16.13
CA GLU A 135 12.56 1.91 15.07
C GLU A 135 12.22 2.97 14.02
N LEU A 136 13.14 3.90 13.81
CA LEU A 136 13.00 5.01 12.85
C LEU A 136 14.00 4.89 11.68
N THR A 137 14.95 3.97 11.78
CA THR A 137 15.99 3.78 10.78
C THR A 137 15.56 2.79 9.70
N HIS A 138 15.96 3.08 8.46
CA HIS A 138 15.75 2.16 7.36
C HIS A 138 16.70 0.96 7.50
N ARG A 139 16.22 -0.23 7.13
CA ARG A 139 17.06 -1.43 7.04
C ARG A 139 17.44 -1.71 5.60
N CYS A 140 18.73 -1.82 5.34
CA CYS A 140 19.27 -2.22 4.05
C CYS A 140 19.35 -3.75 3.97
N PHE A 141 18.79 -4.33 2.92
CA PHE A 141 18.88 -5.75 2.62
C PHE A 141 19.79 -5.96 1.40
N ASN A 142 20.87 -6.70 1.59
CA ASN A 142 21.81 -7.00 0.51
C ASN A 142 21.34 -8.24 -0.25
N ILE A 143 20.80 -8.05 -1.45
CA ILE A 143 20.38 -9.14 -2.34
C ILE A 143 21.57 -9.59 -3.19
N PRO A 144 22.05 -10.84 -3.08
CA PRO A 144 23.15 -11.35 -3.90
C PRO A 144 22.85 -11.21 -5.40
N GLY A 145 23.81 -10.70 -6.17
CA GLY A 145 23.64 -10.41 -7.61
C GLY A 145 22.81 -9.16 -7.91
N GLY A 146 22.20 -8.52 -6.90
CA GLY A 146 21.37 -7.34 -7.06
C GLY A 146 20.03 -7.61 -7.75
N LEU A 147 19.42 -6.52 -8.24
CA LEU A 147 18.09 -6.53 -8.87
C LEU A 147 18.07 -5.89 -10.26
N ARG A 148 19.21 -5.40 -10.78
CA ARG A 148 19.27 -4.64 -12.05
C ARG A 148 18.85 -5.43 -13.29
N ASP A 149 18.82 -6.76 -13.19
CA ASP A 149 18.35 -7.66 -14.24
C ASP A 149 16.82 -7.80 -14.29
N ILE A 150 16.11 -7.37 -13.24
CA ILE A 150 14.64 -7.45 -13.14
C ILE A 150 13.97 -6.11 -12.80
N VAL A 151 14.72 -5.16 -12.27
CA VAL A 151 14.27 -3.80 -11.94
C VAL A 151 14.89 -2.82 -12.93
N GLN A 152 14.04 -2.06 -13.60
CA GLN A 152 14.42 -1.00 -14.52
C GLN A 152 14.25 0.37 -13.84
N ASP A 153 15.25 1.23 -13.97
CA ASP A 153 15.22 2.58 -13.43
C ASP A 153 14.51 3.53 -14.41
N CYS A 154 13.36 4.08 -14.00
CA CYS A 154 12.59 5.08 -14.72
C CYS A 154 12.35 4.79 -16.23
N PRO A 155 11.99 3.56 -16.69
CA PRO A 155 11.79 3.32 -18.11
C PRO A 155 10.55 4.02 -18.64
N GLU A 156 10.54 4.59 -19.85
CA GLU A 156 9.31 5.15 -20.41
C GLU A 156 8.20 4.08 -20.52
N ILE A 157 7.06 4.32 -19.88
CA ILE A 157 5.89 3.43 -19.94
C ILE A 157 4.83 4.07 -20.83
N LYS A 158 4.50 3.42 -21.94
CA LYS A 158 3.35 3.78 -22.80
C LYS A 158 2.21 2.80 -22.56
N ILE A 159 1.05 3.32 -22.17
CA ILE A 159 -0.20 2.55 -22.06
C ILE A 159 -1.12 2.97 -23.19
N THR A 160 -1.52 2.01 -24.02
CA THR A 160 -2.42 2.21 -25.16
C THR A 160 -3.70 1.39 -24.94
N ALA A 161 -4.86 1.99 -25.16
CA ALA A 161 -6.13 1.27 -25.19
C ALA A 161 -6.85 1.52 -26.51
N ASP A 162 -7.12 0.44 -27.24
CA ASP A 162 -7.99 0.48 -28.42
C ASP A 162 -9.43 0.64 -27.97
N THR A 163 -10.17 1.52 -28.64
CA THR A 163 -11.59 1.67 -28.40
C THR A 163 -12.32 1.46 -29.70
N GLU A 164 -13.33 0.60 -29.72
CA GLU A 164 -14.19 0.38 -30.90
C GLU A 164 -14.92 1.67 -31.35
N ARG A 165 -14.96 2.71 -30.51
CA ARG A 165 -15.70 3.95 -30.70
C ARG A 165 -14.86 5.15 -31.17
N SER A 166 -13.53 5.07 -31.17
CA SER A 166 -12.65 6.17 -31.58
C SER A 166 -11.70 5.71 -32.68
N SER A 167 -11.50 6.54 -33.70
CA SER A 167 -10.52 6.30 -34.77
C SER A 167 -9.06 6.45 -34.30
N LYS A 168 -8.83 6.88 -33.06
CA LYS A 168 -7.51 6.96 -32.43
C LYS A 168 -7.50 6.24 -31.09
N PRO A 169 -6.46 5.43 -30.79
CA PRO A 169 -6.33 4.78 -29.51
C PRO A 169 -6.10 5.81 -28.40
N LEU A 170 -6.55 5.48 -27.18
CA LEU A 170 -6.22 6.24 -25.98
C LEU A 170 -4.78 5.94 -25.59
N GLU A 171 -4.00 6.98 -25.28
CA GLU A 171 -2.59 6.84 -24.92
C GLU A 171 -2.25 7.63 -23.65
N PHE A 172 -1.44 7.03 -22.79
CA PHE A 172 -0.88 7.65 -21.58
C PHE A 172 0.59 7.27 -21.43
N PHE A 173 1.43 8.22 -21.03
CA PHE A 173 2.87 8.04 -20.88
C PHE A 173 3.31 8.36 -19.46
N VAL A 174 4.08 7.45 -18.86
CA VAL A 174 4.91 7.75 -17.69
C VAL A 174 6.33 7.98 -18.20
N LYS A 175 6.75 9.24 -18.21
CA LYS A 175 8.08 9.63 -18.69
C LYS A 175 9.09 9.67 -17.54
N PRO A 176 10.38 9.35 -17.81
CA PRO A 176 11.46 9.63 -16.89
C PRO A 176 11.48 11.12 -16.49
N PRO A 177 12.04 11.47 -15.31
CA PRO A 177 12.41 12.85 -15.04
C PRO A 177 13.35 13.38 -16.12
N GLY A 178 13.13 14.62 -16.57
CA GLY A 178 14.00 15.32 -17.51
C GLY A 178 15.23 15.93 -16.85
#